data_AF-H0GYU7-F1
#
_entry.id   AF-H0GYU7-F1
#
_cell.length_a   1.000
_cell.length_b   1.000
_cell.length_c   1.000
_cell.angle_alpha   90.00
_cell.angle_beta   90.00
_cell.angle_gamma   90.00
#
_symmetry.space_group_name_H-M   'P 1'
#
loop_
_entity.id
_entity.type
_entity.pdbx_description
1 polymer ?
#
loop_
_entity_poly.entity_id
_entity_poly.type
_entity_poly.pdbx_seq_one_letter_code
_entity_poly.pdbx_strand_id
1 'polypeptide(L)'
;MICTHHANTFTVILMIISFVTLPLSLVALTYFVGENYILDLLDDDGKMNLLAEVIHHKPNADKRTWDLIAYNMNQFAYDHGKYCDKSLFYDGDCCYRVFRSLAIVPYGNNLDRNNEIVDHEVRSTHGTANTNERCPEMNFELRTYILKALAVYRESVDSYWANKYPELAV
;
A
#
# COMPACT_ATOMS: atom_id res chain seq x y z
N MET A 1 8.88 42.21 38.76
CA MET A 1 7.64 42.21 37.93
C MET A 1 7.88 41.82 36.47
N ILE A 2 9.07 42.03 35.90
CA ILE A 2 9.40 41.65 34.51
C ILE A 2 9.54 40.12 34.33
N CYS A 3 10.21 39.40 35.26
CA CYS A 3 10.34 37.93 35.17
C CYS A 3 9.01 37.17 35.22
N THR A 4 8.03 37.65 36.00
CA THR A 4 6.69 37.04 36.10
C THR A 4 5.88 37.20 34.82
N HIS A 5 6.05 38.31 34.10
CA HIS A 5 5.38 38.54 32.82
C HIS A 5 5.95 37.62 31.73
N HIS A 6 7.28 37.46 31.67
CA HIS A 6 7.90 36.54 30.72
C HIS A 6 7.53 35.08 30.98
N ALA A 7 7.45 34.66 32.25
CA ALA A 7 7.00 33.32 32.62
C ALA A 7 5.56 33.04 32.17
N ASN A 8 4.65 34.00 32.35
CA ASN A 8 3.25 33.89 31.89
C ASN A 8 3.14 33.85 30.36
N THR A 9 3.90 34.68 29.65
CA THR A 9 3.90 34.64 28.18
C THR A 9 4.43 33.31 27.65
N PHE A 10 5.45 32.74 28.30
CA PHE A 10 6.00 31.44 27.92
C PHE A 10 4.99 30.30 28.15
N THR A 11 4.27 30.31 29.27
CA THR A 11 3.22 29.30 29.54
C THR A 11 2.09 29.37 28.52
N VAL A 12 1.66 30.58 28.14
CA VAL A 12 0.63 30.77 27.11
C VAL A 12 1.08 30.23 25.75
N ILE A 13 2.35 30.45 25.35
CA ILE A 13 2.89 29.91 24.10
C ILE A 13 2.90 28.37 24.11
N LEU A 14 3.32 27.74 25.20
CA LEU A 14 3.31 26.28 25.32
C LEU A 14 1.89 25.69 25.22
N MET A 15 0.89 26.35 25.82
CA MET A 15 -0.50 25.93 25.71
C MET A 15 -1.01 26.00 24.27
N ILE A 16 -0.69 27.06 23.53
CA ILE A 16 -1.05 27.21 22.12
C ILE A 16 -0.40 26.13 21.26
N ILE A 17 0.90 25.87 21.48
CA ILE A 17 1.61 24.81 20.75
C ILE A 17 0.96 23.46 21.01
N SER A 18 0.70 23.11 22.28
CA SER A 18 0.03 21.85 22.64
C SER A 18 -1.35 21.73 22.01
N PHE A 19 -2.12 22.83 21.96
CA PHE A 19 -3.45 22.85 21.39
C PHE A 19 -3.44 22.60 19.87
N VAL A 20 -2.33 22.94 19.18
CA VAL A 20 -2.18 22.71 17.73
C VAL A 20 -1.53 21.36 17.44
N THR A 21 -0.53 20.94 18.21
CA THR A 21 0.20 19.69 17.95
C THR A 21 -0.61 18.45 18.31
N LEU A 22 -1.45 18.51 19.34
CA LEU A 22 -2.28 17.38 19.77
C LEU A 22 -3.36 16.95 18.74
N PRO A 23 -4.17 17.86 18.15
CA PRO A 23 -5.09 17.45 17.08
C PRO A 23 -4.33 16.99 15.84
N LEU A 24 -3.20 17.62 15.51
CA LEU A 24 -2.40 17.21 14.36
C LEU A 24 -1.82 15.80 14.53
N SER A 25 -1.35 15.46 15.74
CA SER A 25 -0.84 14.12 16.03
C SER A 25 -1.94 13.06 16.06
N LEU A 26 -3.15 13.40 16.54
CA LEU A 26 -4.32 12.52 16.47
C LEU A 26 -4.71 12.22 15.02
N VAL A 27 -4.76 13.25 14.16
CA VAL A 27 -5.04 13.05 12.73
C VAL A 27 -3.96 12.18 12.09
N ALA A 28 -2.68 12.47 12.33
CA ALA A 28 -1.57 11.65 11.82
C ALA A 28 -1.67 10.19 12.29
N LEU A 29 -2.03 9.97 13.55
CA LEU A 29 -2.24 8.64 14.12
C LEU A 29 -3.39 7.91 13.42
N THR A 30 -4.52 8.57 13.15
CA THR A 30 -5.64 7.93 12.42
C THR A 30 -5.26 7.53 11.00
N TYR A 31 -4.47 8.33 10.30
CA TYR A 31 -3.96 7.99 8.97
C TYR A 31 -2.99 6.81 8.99
N PHE A 32 -2.06 6.79 9.95
CA PHE A 32 -1.04 5.75 10.07
C PHE A 32 -1.61 4.41 10.60
N VAL A 33 -2.50 4.46 11.58
CA VAL A 33 -3.13 3.26 12.14
C VAL A 33 -4.16 2.67 11.17
N GLY A 34 -4.87 3.52 10.41
CA GLY A 34 -5.91 3.08 9.48
C GLY A 34 -5.41 2.11 8.41
N GLU A 35 -4.27 2.38 7.76
CA GLU A 35 -3.76 1.50 6.71
C GLU A 35 -3.24 0.16 7.25
N ASN A 36 -2.54 0.18 8.39
CA ASN A 36 -2.00 -1.04 9.01
C ASN A 36 -3.12 -1.91 9.56
N TYR A 37 -4.14 -1.29 10.16
CA TYR A 37 -5.33 -1.99 10.62
C TYR A 37 -6.07 -2.69 9.47
N ILE A 38 -6.28 -1.99 8.34
CA ILE A 38 -6.94 -2.60 7.17
C ILE A 38 -6.08 -3.74 6.62
N LEU A 39 -4.76 -3.55 6.51
CA LEU A 39 -3.87 -4.60 6.02
C LEU A 39 -3.86 -5.85 6.91
N ASP A 40 -3.93 -5.68 8.24
CA ASP A 40 -4.04 -6.77 9.21
C ASP A 40 -5.42 -7.45 9.18
N LEU A 41 -6.47 -6.69 8.84
CA LEU A 41 -7.84 -7.21 8.68
C LEU A 41 -8.00 -8.03 7.39
N LEU A 42 -7.25 -7.70 6.34
CA LEU A 42 -7.19 -8.50 5.12
C LEU A 42 -6.44 -9.81 5.41
N ASP A 43 -7.15 -10.93 5.33
CA ASP A 43 -6.52 -12.24 5.25
C ASP A 43 -5.84 -12.43 3.88
N ASP A 44 -5.23 -13.59 3.68
CA ASP A 44 -4.48 -13.85 2.45
C ASP A 44 -5.38 -13.86 1.20
N ASP A 45 -6.65 -14.24 1.34
CA ASP A 45 -7.67 -14.12 0.28
C ASP A 45 -7.96 -12.65 -0.05
N GLY A 46 -8.14 -11.80 0.96
CA GLY A 46 -8.33 -10.35 0.77
C GLY A 46 -7.11 -9.69 0.11
N LYS A 47 -5.90 -10.07 0.53
CA LYS A 47 -4.66 -9.58 -0.10
C LYS A 47 -4.55 -10.04 -1.55
N MET A 48 -4.85 -11.31 -1.83
CA MET A 48 -4.87 -11.84 -3.20
C MET A 48 -5.89 -11.11 -4.06
N ASN A 49 -7.09 -10.86 -3.54
CA ASN A 49 -8.13 -10.13 -4.28
C ASN A 49 -7.68 -8.70 -4.60
N LEU A 50 -7.09 -7.98 -3.65
CA LEU A 50 -6.54 -6.64 -3.89
C LEU A 50 -5.50 -6.65 -5.01
N LEU A 51 -4.58 -7.63 -5.01
CA LEU A 51 -3.56 -7.76 -6.03
C LEU A 51 -4.16 -8.10 -7.40
N ALA A 52 -5.17 -8.97 -7.44
CA ALA A 52 -5.89 -9.32 -8.66
C ALA A 52 -6.61 -8.12 -9.26
N GLU A 53 -7.28 -7.31 -8.45
CA GLU A 53 -7.94 -6.07 -8.87
C GLU A 53 -6.94 -5.06 -9.44
N VAL A 54 -5.76 -4.89 -8.82
CA VAL A 54 -4.69 -4.03 -9.34
C VAL A 54 -4.17 -4.53 -10.70
N ILE A 55 -3.96 -5.85 -10.84
CA ILE A 55 -3.53 -6.45 -12.11
C ILE A 55 -4.59 -6.24 -13.20
N HIS A 56 -5.86 -6.38 -12.86
CA HIS A 56 -6.97 -6.28 -13.81
C HIS A 56 -7.23 -4.84 -14.26
N HIS A 57 -7.35 -3.91 -13.32
CA HIS A 57 -7.72 -2.53 -13.59
C HIS A 57 -6.56 -1.62 -13.96
N LYS A 58 -5.32 -2.03 -13.69
CA LYS A 58 -4.09 -1.28 -14.02
C LYS A 58 -4.19 0.19 -13.56
N PRO A 59 -4.34 0.44 -12.25
CA PRO A 59 -4.42 1.80 -11.75
C PRO A 59 -3.10 2.54 -12.01
N ASN A 60 -3.18 3.86 -12.14
CA ASN A 60 -2.01 4.71 -12.37
C ASN A 60 -1.79 5.67 -11.18
N ALA A 61 -0.99 6.71 -11.38
CA ALA A 61 -0.66 7.67 -10.32
C ALA A 61 -1.84 8.58 -9.93
N ASP A 62 -2.92 8.64 -10.72
CA ASP A 62 -4.14 9.33 -10.35
C ASP A 62 -4.96 8.50 -9.34
N LYS A 63 -5.22 9.09 -8.18
CA LYS A 63 -6.00 8.50 -7.08
C LYS A 63 -7.39 8.05 -7.52
N ARG A 64 -7.98 8.71 -8.51
CA ARG A 64 -9.31 8.33 -9.04
C ARG A 64 -9.33 6.96 -9.69
N THR A 65 -8.19 6.49 -10.20
CA THR A 65 -8.09 5.13 -10.77
C THR A 65 -8.17 4.03 -9.70
N TRP A 66 -7.94 4.40 -8.43
CA TRP A 66 -8.04 3.50 -7.29
C TRP A 66 -9.45 3.45 -6.68
N ASP A 67 -10.33 4.42 -6.97
CA ASP A 67 -11.68 4.46 -6.40
C ASP A 67 -12.51 3.23 -6.80
N LEU A 68 -12.35 2.76 -8.04
CA LEU A 68 -13.01 1.54 -8.52
C LEU A 68 -12.53 0.28 -7.78
N ILE A 69 -11.21 0.18 -7.56
CA ILE A 69 -10.61 -0.93 -6.82
C ILE A 69 -11.08 -0.92 -5.36
N ALA A 70 -11.10 0.26 -4.73
CA ALA A 70 -11.62 0.43 -3.37
C ALA A 70 -13.09 -0.03 -3.27
N TYR A 71 -13.91 0.35 -4.25
CA TYR A 71 -15.31 -0.08 -4.33
C TYR A 71 -15.43 -1.62 -4.45
N ASN A 72 -14.68 -2.23 -5.36
CA ASN A 72 -14.72 -3.69 -5.55
C ASN A 72 -14.24 -4.44 -4.30
N MET A 73 -13.20 -3.93 -3.63
CA MET A 73 -12.69 -4.50 -2.39
C MET A 73 -13.68 -4.36 -1.23
N ASN A 74 -14.41 -3.24 -1.14
CA ASN A 74 -15.47 -3.07 -0.15
C ASN A 74 -16.63 -4.05 -0.38
N GLN A 75 -17.01 -4.25 -1.64
CA GLN A 75 -18.01 -5.23 -2.02
C GLN A 75 -17.56 -6.64 -1.65
N PHE A 76 -16.31 -7.00 -1.98
CA PHE A 76 -15.72 -8.29 -1.63
C PHE A 76 -15.72 -8.53 -0.10
N ALA A 77 -15.26 -7.54 0.68
CA ALA A 77 -15.18 -7.66 2.13
C ALA A 77 -16.57 -7.82 2.78
N TYR A 78 -17.57 -7.11 2.27
CA TYR A 78 -18.95 -7.25 2.72
C TYR A 78 -19.54 -8.62 2.39
N ASP A 79 -19.39 -9.07 1.14
CA ASP A 79 -19.97 -10.33 0.65
C ASP A 79 -19.36 -11.55 1.36
N HIS A 80 -18.10 -11.46 1.80
CA HIS A 80 -17.41 -12.51 2.55
C HIS A 80 -17.52 -12.35 4.08
N GLY A 81 -18.31 -11.38 4.56
CA GLY A 81 -18.53 -11.13 5.99
C GLY A 81 -17.27 -10.69 6.76
N LYS A 82 -16.25 -10.17 6.05
CA LYS A 82 -15.00 -9.67 6.63
C LYS A 82 -15.17 -8.28 7.26
N TYR A 83 -16.12 -7.50 6.74
CA TYR A 83 -16.46 -6.19 7.27
C TYR A 83 -17.98 -6.04 7.36
N CYS A 84 -18.45 -5.29 8.36
CA CYS A 84 -19.87 -5.17 8.66
C CYS A 84 -20.67 -4.37 7.61
N ASP A 85 -19.99 -3.52 6.84
CA ASP A 85 -20.58 -2.73 5.77
C ASP A 85 -19.64 -2.63 4.55
N LYS A 86 -20.04 -1.84 3.55
CA LYS A 86 -19.27 -1.62 2.31
C LYS A 86 -18.34 -0.40 2.42
N SER A 87 -17.75 -0.15 3.59
CA SER A 87 -16.92 1.03 3.85
C SER A 87 -15.49 0.73 4.36
N LEU A 88 -15.01 -0.52 4.19
CA LEU A 88 -13.66 -0.93 4.61
C LEU A 88 -12.55 0.03 4.11
N PHE A 89 -12.59 0.36 2.83
CA PHE A 89 -11.80 1.40 2.20
C PHE A 89 -12.66 2.66 2.06
N TYR A 90 -12.20 3.77 2.63
CA TYR A 90 -12.91 5.04 2.55
C TYR A 90 -12.93 5.63 1.13
N ASP A 91 -11.78 5.58 0.45
CA ASP A 91 -11.57 6.10 -0.91
C ASP A 91 -10.43 5.35 -1.61
N GLY A 92 -10.19 5.68 -2.88
CA GLY A 92 -9.07 5.15 -3.65
C GLY A 92 -7.71 5.46 -3.04
N ASP A 93 -7.55 6.59 -2.36
CA ASP A 93 -6.29 6.92 -1.66
C ASP A 93 -6.02 5.92 -0.51
N CYS A 94 -7.04 5.58 0.27
CA CYS A 94 -6.95 4.55 1.30
C CYS A 94 -6.57 3.18 0.72
N CYS A 95 -7.18 2.81 -0.41
CA CYS A 95 -6.86 1.57 -1.10
C CYS A 95 -5.42 1.55 -1.62
N TYR A 96 -4.96 2.65 -2.21
CA TYR A 96 -3.59 2.80 -2.68
C TYR A 96 -2.58 2.68 -1.53
N ARG A 97 -2.86 3.31 -0.38
CA ARG A 97 -1.99 3.23 0.81
C ARG A 97 -1.81 1.80 1.30
N VAL A 98 -2.89 1.02 1.37
CA VAL A 98 -2.83 -0.41 1.74
C VAL A 98 -2.03 -1.21 0.71
N PHE A 99 -2.26 -1.00 -0.59
CA PHE A 99 -1.44 -1.62 -1.64
C PHE A 99 0.04 -1.24 -1.52
N ARG A 100 0.33 0.04 -1.23
CA ARG A 100 1.69 0.54 -1.04
C ARG A 100 2.40 -0.18 0.11
N SER A 101 1.72 -0.38 1.23
CA SER A 101 2.26 -1.09 2.39
C SER A 101 2.41 -2.60 2.13
N LEU A 102 1.51 -3.20 1.34
CA LEU A 102 1.58 -4.62 0.96
C LEU A 102 2.69 -4.93 -0.06
N ALA A 103 2.84 -4.07 -1.08
CA ALA A 103 3.65 -4.37 -2.27
C ALA A 103 4.85 -3.42 -2.44
N ILE A 104 4.60 -2.11 -2.49
CA ILE A 104 5.63 -1.12 -2.87
C ILE A 104 6.72 -1.00 -1.81
N VAL A 105 6.36 -0.85 -0.53
CA VAL A 105 7.33 -0.69 0.56
C VAL A 105 8.22 -1.93 0.73
N PRO A 106 7.68 -3.16 0.82
CA PRO A 106 8.50 -4.35 1.00
C PRO A 106 9.20 -4.85 -0.29
N TYR A 107 8.64 -4.61 -1.48
CA TYR A 107 9.16 -5.19 -2.73
C TYR A 107 9.59 -4.19 -3.79
N GLY A 108 9.48 -2.88 -3.54
CA GLY A 108 9.86 -1.82 -4.45
C GLY A 108 11.26 -2.02 -5.04
N ASN A 109 12.27 -2.26 -4.20
CA ASN A 109 13.66 -2.45 -4.65
C ASN A 109 13.92 -3.83 -5.29
N ASN A 110 13.03 -4.80 -5.07
CA ASN A 110 13.22 -6.18 -5.52
C ASN A 110 12.84 -6.38 -6.99
N LEU A 111 11.98 -5.54 -7.59
CA LEU A 111 11.75 -5.60 -9.04
C LEU A 111 12.96 -5.17 -9.84
N ASP A 112 13.67 -4.12 -9.38
CA ASP A 112 14.86 -3.62 -10.07
C ASP A 112 15.96 -4.70 -10.09
N ARG A 113 16.08 -5.48 -9.01
CA ARG A 113 17.00 -6.63 -8.90
C ARG A 113 16.51 -7.89 -9.64
N ASN A 114 15.21 -8.20 -9.62
CA ASN A 114 14.70 -9.38 -10.31
C ASN A 114 14.69 -9.21 -11.84
N ASN A 115 14.57 -7.98 -12.35
CA ASN A 115 14.76 -7.70 -13.77
C ASN A 115 16.20 -8.01 -14.23
N GLU A 116 17.21 -7.92 -13.34
CA GLU A 116 18.58 -8.38 -13.63
C GLU A 116 18.74 -9.90 -13.55
N ILE A 117 17.88 -10.61 -12.79
CA ILE A 117 17.96 -12.07 -12.59
C ILE A 117 17.17 -12.83 -13.66
N VAL A 118 16.04 -12.28 -14.16
CA VAL A 118 15.22 -12.90 -15.21
C VAL A 118 16.00 -13.04 -16.53
N ASP A 119 17.00 -12.19 -16.79
CA ASP A 119 17.91 -12.34 -17.93
C ASP A 119 18.88 -13.53 -17.79
N HIS A 120 19.04 -14.08 -16.58
CA HIS A 120 20.00 -15.15 -16.29
C HIS A 120 19.38 -16.51 -15.96
N GLU A 121 18.07 -16.60 -15.72
CA GLU A 121 17.40 -17.83 -15.24
C GLU A 121 16.70 -18.67 -16.33
N VAL A 122 16.90 -18.37 -17.62
CA VAL A 122 16.45 -19.23 -18.74
C VAL A 122 17.25 -20.54 -18.84
N ARG A 123 18.18 -20.82 -17.92
CA ARG A 123 18.95 -22.07 -17.92
C ARG A 123 19.34 -22.54 -16.53
N SER A 124 18.43 -23.26 -15.86
CA SER A 124 18.72 -24.61 -15.34
C SER A 124 17.55 -25.16 -14.50
N THR A 125 16.71 -25.97 -15.13
CA THR A 125 15.97 -27.03 -14.43
C THR A 125 16.94 -28.16 -14.10
N HIS A 126 17.14 -28.50 -12.81
CA HIS A 126 17.25 -29.89 -12.29
C HIS A 126 17.71 -29.98 -10.81
N GLY A 127 16.96 -30.78 -10.03
CA GLY A 127 17.38 -31.48 -8.79
C GLY A 127 17.15 -30.72 -7.47
N THR A 128 16.65 -31.27 -6.37
CA THR A 128 16.36 -32.66 -5.94
C THR A 128 15.43 -32.58 -4.71
N ALA A 129 14.58 -33.59 -4.53
CA ALA A 129 13.65 -33.76 -3.41
C ALA A 129 14.33 -33.74 -2.02
N ASN A 130 13.58 -33.42 -0.94
CA ASN A 130 13.31 -34.30 0.22
C ASN A 130 12.56 -33.61 1.39
N THR A 131 11.49 -34.30 1.84
CA THR A 131 10.85 -34.38 3.18
C THR A 131 10.06 -33.20 3.79
N ASN A 132 8.73 -33.33 3.71
CA ASN A 132 7.73 -33.24 4.81
C ASN A 132 7.75 -32.05 5.78
N GLU A 133 7.68 -30.83 5.26
CA GLU A 133 7.01 -29.74 5.96
C GLU A 133 5.79 -29.33 5.14
N ARG A 134 4.64 -29.22 5.79
CA ARG A 134 3.43 -28.67 5.16
C ARG A 134 3.82 -27.30 4.60
N CYS A 135 3.91 -27.20 3.26
CA CYS A 135 4.60 -26.10 2.61
C CYS A 135 4.00 -24.74 2.99
N PRO A 136 4.83 -23.72 3.26
CA PRO A 136 4.44 -22.30 3.23
C PRO A 136 4.18 -21.82 1.79
N GLU A 137 3.45 -22.61 1.00
CA GLU A 137 3.17 -22.40 -0.42
C GLU A 137 2.37 -21.11 -0.65
N MET A 138 1.49 -20.78 0.30
CA MET A 138 0.68 -19.55 0.29
C MET A 138 1.53 -18.27 0.27
N ASN A 139 2.70 -18.26 0.93
CA ASN A 139 3.62 -17.12 0.89
C ASN A 139 4.30 -16.98 -0.48
N PHE A 140 4.55 -18.09 -1.18
CA PHE A 140 5.19 -18.07 -2.49
C PHE A 140 4.21 -17.55 -3.57
N GLU A 141 2.98 -18.04 -3.55
CA GLU A 141 1.93 -17.57 -4.47
C GLU A 141 1.63 -16.09 -4.23
N LEU A 142 1.40 -15.68 -2.98
CA LEU A 142 1.12 -14.28 -2.63
C LEU A 142 2.27 -13.37 -3.08
N ARG A 143 3.52 -13.75 -2.81
CA ARG A 143 4.70 -13.01 -3.29
C ARG A 143 4.74 -12.88 -4.81
N THR A 144 4.38 -13.93 -5.54
CA THR A 144 4.34 -13.91 -7.01
C THR A 144 3.31 -12.89 -7.52
N TYR A 145 2.11 -12.89 -6.94
CA TYR A 145 1.08 -11.91 -7.29
C TYR A 145 1.45 -10.49 -6.87
N ILE A 146 2.15 -10.30 -5.74
CA ILE A 146 2.68 -9.00 -5.34
C ILE A 146 3.63 -8.44 -6.40
N LEU A 147 4.60 -9.24 -6.85
CA LEU A 147 5.55 -8.81 -7.88
C LEU A 147 4.85 -8.50 -9.21
N LYS A 148 3.86 -9.32 -9.61
CA LYS A 148 3.08 -9.10 -10.83
C LYS A 148 2.24 -7.82 -10.76
N ALA A 149 1.52 -7.59 -9.67
CA ALA A 149 0.72 -6.38 -9.47
C ALA A 149 1.61 -5.12 -9.45
N LEU A 150 2.78 -5.22 -8.81
CA LEU A 150 3.74 -4.12 -8.73
C LEU A 150 4.36 -3.79 -10.10
N ALA A 151 4.66 -4.79 -10.93
CA ALA A 151 5.11 -4.59 -12.31
C ALA A 151 4.06 -3.86 -13.14
N VAL A 152 2.81 -4.36 -13.11
CA VAL A 152 1.67 -3.76 -13.84
C VAL A 152 1.43 -2.31 -13.39
N TYR A 153 1.49 -2.05 -12.08
CA TYR A 153 1.34 -0.70 -11.55
C TYR A 153 2.44 0.25 -12.03
N ARG A 154 3.71 -0.17 -11.97
CA ARG A 154 4.84 0.64 -12.46
C ARG A 154 4.68 0.99 -13.95
N GLU A 155 4.40 0.00 -14.78
CA GLU A 155 4.17 0.19 -16.22
C GLU A 155 3.03 1.19 -16.49
N SER A 156 1.93 1.07 -15.72
CA SER A 156 0.79 1.99 -15.85
C SER A 156 1.10 3.40 -15.39
N VAL A 157 1.95 3.56 -14.36
CA VAL A 157 2.40 4.86 -13.87
C VAL A 157 3.34 5.52 -14.87
N ASP A 158 4.29 4.77 -15.42
CA ASP A 158 5.24 5.27 -16.42
C ASP A 158 4.49 5.74 -17.67
N SER A 159 3.54 4.93 -18.14
CA SER A 159 2.66 5.29 -19.26
C SER A 159 1.84 6.55 -18.98
N TYR A 160 1.33 6.71 -17.75
CA TYR A 160 0.58 7.89 -17.36
C TYR A 160 1.44 9.16 -17.40
N TRP A 161 2.66 9.11 -16.87
CA TRP A 161 3.55 10.27 -16.89
C TRP A 161 4.06 10.59 -18.28
N ALA A 162 4.39 9.59 -19.11
CA ALA A 162 4.78 9.80 -20.51
C ALA A 162 3.66 10.47 -21.31
N ASN A 163 2.40 10.09 -21.08
CA ASN A 163 1.25 10.73 -21.73
C ASN A 163 0.98 12.15 -21.20
N LYS A 164 1.21 12.39 -19.92
CA LYS A 164 0.94 13.68 -19.28
C LYS A 164 2.04 14.72 -19.54
N TYR A 165 3.28 14.28 -19.66
CA TYR A 165 4.47 15.09 -19.90
C TYR A 165 5.37 14.42 -20.96
N PRO A 166 4.95 14.40 -22.22
CA PRO A 166 5.71 13.74 -23.30
C PRO A 166 7.12 14.32 -23.46
N GLU A 167 7.34 15.58 -23.07
CA GLU A 167 8.64 16.25 -23.09
C GLU A 167 9.67 15.69 -22.08
N LEU A 168 9.21 14.94 -21.07
CA LEU A 168 10.07 14.29 -20.07
C LEU A 168 10.42 12.84 -20.44
N ALA A 169 9.78 12.28 -21.48
CA ALA A 169 10.06 10.95 -21.99
C ALA A 169 11.25 11.00 -22.96
N VAL A 170 12.47 10.84 -22.42
CA VAL A 170 13.72 10.73 -23.19
C VAL A 170 14.10 9.27 -23.39
#